data_AF-A0A1E7I4P1-F1
#
_entry.id   AF-A0A1E7I4P1-F1
#
_cell.length_a   1.000
_cell.length_b   1.000
_cell.length_c   1.000
_cell.angle_alpha   90.00
_cell.angle_beta   90.00
_cell.angle_gamma   90.00
#
_symmetry.space_group_name_H-M   'P 1'
#
loop_
_entity.id
_entity.type
_entity.pdbx_description
1 polymer ?
#
loop_
_entity_poly.entity_id
_entity_poly.type
_entity_poly.pdbx_seq_one_letter_code
_entity_poly.pdbx_strand_id
1 'polypeptide(L)' 'MNIKDYKDKKSKGLAEIVEAGGGYACTVKKYNVDDGSEVAPETISVDVKLLNKEKAALQSQVEDCDAAIEDISALEKKKS' A
#
# COMPACT_ATOMS: atom_id res chain seq x y z
N MET A 1 -2.68 9.20 -2.73
CA MET A 1 -2.14 8.05 -3.50
C MET A 1 -2.57 6.77 -2.81
N ASN A 2 -2.95 5.72 -3.54
CA ASN A 2 -3.19 4.42 -2.93
C ASN A 2 -1.85 3.76 -2.55
N ILE A 3 -1.75 3.09 -1.39
CA ILE A 3 -0.55 2.34 -0.99
C ILE A 3 -0.13 1.31 -2.05
N LYS A 4 -1.08 0.73 -2.78
CA LYS A 4 -0.78 -0.23 -3.85
C LYS A 4 0.13 0.40 -4.92
N ASP A 5 -0.15 1.64 -5.30
CA ASP A 5 0.63 2.38 -6.29
C ASP A 5 2.03 2.75 -5.76
N TYR A 6 2.18 2.94 -4.44
CA TYR A 6 3.47 3.23 -3.83
C TYR A 6 4.46 2.09 -4.03
N LYS A 7 4.07 0.85 -3.70
CA LYS A 7 4.97 -0.31 -3.78
C LYS A 7 5.45 -0.54 -5.21
N ASP A 8 4.53 -0.42 -6.18
CA ASP A 8 4.82 -0.63 -7.60
C ASP A 8 5.70 0.47 -8.19
N LYS A 9 5.51 1.72 -7.76
CA LYS A 9 6.39 2.82 -8.19
C LYS A 9 7.75 2.77 -7.49
N LYS A 10 7.80 2.38 -6.22
CA LYS A 10 9.04 2.22 -5.45
C LYS A 10 9.94 1.14 -6.06
N SER A 11 9.38 -0.02 -6.43
CA SER A 11 10.15 -1.11 -7.03
C SER A 11 10.78 -0.72 -8.38
N LYS A 12 10.19 0.26 -9.07
CA LYS A 12 10.70 0.86 -10.31
C LYS A 12 11.64 2.05 -10.08
N GLY A 13 11.93 2.41 -8.83
CA GLY A 13 12.74 3.59 -8.48
C GLY A 13 12.06 4.93 -8.76
N LEU A 14 10.72 4.93 -8.92
CA LEU A 14 9.91 6.09 -9.26
C LEU A 14 9.25 6.75 -8.05
N ALA A 15 9.26 6.11 -6.88
CA ALA A 15 8.66 6.67 -5.68
C ALA A 15 9.53 6.44 -4.44
N GLU A 16 9.56 7.44 -3.56
CA GLU A 16 10.31 7.44 -2.31
C GLU A 16 9.49 8.12 -1.21
N ILE A 17 9.65 7.66 0.04
CA ILE A 17 9.11 8.36 1.21
C ILE A 17 10.26 9.20 1.78
N VAL A 18 10.02 10.49 1.92
CA VAL A 18 10.98 11.45 2.47
C VAL A 18 10.36 12.15 3.68
N GLU A 19 11.22 12.62 4.59
CA GLU A 19 10.80 13.53 5.65
C GLU A 19 10.67 14.94 5.08
N ALA A 20 9.54 15.59 5.34
CA ALA A 20 9.27 16.93 4.83
C ALA A 20 8.41 17.72 5.84
N GLY A 21 8.88 18.90 6.23
CA GLY A 21 8.11 19.83 7.07
C GLY A 21 7.65 19.27 8.42
N GLY A 22 8.40 18.35 9.04
CA GLY A 22 8.05 17.72 10.31
C GLY A 22 7.07 16.54 10.20
N GLY A 23 6.85 16.03 8.98
CA GLY A 23 6.09 14.81 8.71
C GLY A 23 6.72 14.00 7.59
N TYR A 24 5.91 13.13 6.97
CA TYR A 24 6.36 12.28 5.87
C TYR A 24 5.60 12.63 4.59
N ALA A 25 6.31 12.57 3.46
CA ALA A 25 5.72 12.73 2.14
C ALA A 25 6.24 11.64 1.20
N CYS A 26 5.39 11.24 0.25
CA CYS A 26 5.77 10.41 -0.87
C CYS A 26 6.10 11.30 -2.05
N THR A 27 7.33 11.23 -2.52
CA THR A 27 7.79 11.88 -3.74
C THR A 27 7.75 10.87 -4.88
N VAL A 28 7.13 11.25 -6.00
CA VAL A 28 6.98 10.41 -7.20
C VAL A 28 7.61 11.13 -8.39
N LYS A 29 8.62 10.49 -8.99
CA LYS A 29 9.23 10.94 -10.25
C LYS A 29 8.19 10.93 -11.36
N LYS A 30 8.20 11.98 -12.17
CA LYS A 30 7.34 12.13 -13.34
C LYS A 30 8.19 12.41 -14.57
N TYR A 31 7.72 11.90 -15.69
CA TYR A 31 8.33 12.12 -16.99
C TYR A 31 7.29 12.69 -17.95
N ASN A 32 7.71 13.60 -18.81
CA ASN A 32 6.88 14.09 -19.90
C ASN A 32 6.62 12.94 -20.89
N VAL A 33 5.37 12.82 -21.33
CA VAL A 33 4.92 11.70 -22.18
C VAL A 33 5.43 11.86 -23.61
N ASP A 34 5.68 13.09 -24.06
CA ASP A 34 6.05 13.38 -25.45
C ASP A 34 7.54 13.15 -25.73
N ASP A 35 8.42 13.52 -24.80
CA ASP A 35 9.88 13.52 -24.99
C ASP A 35 10.64 12.69 -23.94
N GLY A 36 9.95 12.14 -22.94
CA GLY A 36 10.56 11.34 -21.87
C GLY A 36 11.43 12.15 -20.88
N SER A 37 11.42 13.48 -20.96
CA SER A 37 12.19 14.33 -20.04
C SER A 37 11.63 14.26 -18.63
N GLU A 38 12.51 14.32 -17.62
CA GLU A 38 12.09 14.36 -16.22
C GLU A 38 11.43 15.71 -15.92
N VAL A 39 10.24 15.68 -15.34
CA VAL A 39 9.50 16.87 -14.91
C VAL A 39 9.41 16.92 -13.40
N ALA A 40 8.93 18.05 -12.86
CA ALA A 40 8.81 18.26 -11.43
C ALA A 40 8.08 17.08 -10.75
N PRO A 41 8.70 16.46 -9.73
CA PRO A 41 8.12 15.31 -9.06
C PRO A 41 6.85 15.71 -8.30
N GLU A 42 5.91 14.78 -8.23
CA GLU A 42 4.72 14.97 -7.43
C GLU A 42 5.00 14.59 -5.99
N THR A 43 4.68 15.48 -5.05
CA THR A 43 4.85 15.24 -3.62
C THR A 43 3.49 15.16 -2.96
N ILE A 44 3.25 14.08 -2.20
CA ILE A 44 1.96 13.79 -1.56
C ILE A 44 2.22 13.54 -0.08
N SER A 45 1.55 14.25 0.81
CA SER A 45 1.66 14.03 2.25
C SER A 45 1.21 12.62 2.65
N VAL A 46 1.93 11.99 3.57
CA VAL A 46 1.64 10.65 4.08
C VAL A 46 1.26 10.73 5.55
N ASP A 47 0.02 10.35 5.85
CA ASP A 47 -0.47 10.25 7.23
C ASP A 47 -0.26 8.83 7.78
N VAL A 48 0.79 8.66 8.57
CA VAL A 48 1.14 7.37 9.19
C VAL A 48 0.03 6.87 10.13
N LYS A 49 -0.72 7.76 10.80
CA LYS A 49 -1.81 7.33 11.69
C LYS A 49 -2.95 6.73 10.89
N LEU A 50 -3.30 7.34 9.76
CA LEU A 50 -4.28 6.79 8.83
C LEU A 50 -3.83 5.43 8.30
N LEU A 51 -2.56 5.30 7.88
CA LEU A 51 -2.03 4.03 7.37
C LEU A 51 -2.06 2.91 8.42
N ASN A 52 -1.75 3.22 9.67
CA ASN A 52 -1.83 2.24 10.76
C ASN A 52 -3.28 1.82 11.06
N LYS A 53 -4.23 2.75 10.97
CA LYS A 53 -5.66 2.43 11.13
C LYS A 53 -6.16 1.52 10.01
N GLU A 54 -5.80 1.81 8.76
CA GLU A 54 -6.12 0.96 7.61
C GLU A 54 -5.47 -0.42 7.73
N LYS A 55 -4.21 -0.50 8.17
CA LYS A 55 -3.52 -1.77 8.43
C LYS A 55 -4.27 -2.62 9.44
N ALA A 56 -4.70 -2.04 10.57
CA ALA A 56 -5.44 -2.77 11.60
C ALA A 56 -6.79 -3.29 11.08
N ALA A 57 -7.52 -2.47 10.30
CA ALA A 57 -8.79 -2.88 9.71
C ALA A 57 -8.62 -4.03 8.70
N LEU A 58 -7.58 -3.97 7.86
CA LEU A 58 -7.28 -5.05 6.91
C LEU A 58 -6.83 -6.33 7.63
N GLN A 59 -6.06 -6.22 8.71
CA GLN A 59 -5.62 -7.37 9.49
C GLN A 59 -6.82 -8.10 10.13
N SER A 60 -7.78 -7.36 10.67
CA SER A 60 -9.03 -7.94 11.19
C SER A 60 -9.80 -8.70 10.12
N GLN A 61 -9.87 -8.18 8.89
CA GLN A 61 -10.54 -8.89 7.79
C GLN A 61 -9.81 -10.19 7.39
N VAL A 62 -8.48 -10.21 7.46
CA VAL A 62 -7.70 -11.44 7.23
C VAL A 62 -8.01 -12.47 8.30
N GLU A 63 -8.06 -12.07 9.57
CA GLU A 63 -8.39 -12.96 10.69
C GLU A 63 -9.80 -13.55 10.56
N ASP A 64 -10.79 -12.73 10.16
CA ASP A 64 -12.15 -13.20 9.87
C ASP A 64 -12.18 -14.25 8.74
N CYS A 65 -11.41 -14.02 7.67
CA CYS A 65 -11.28 -14.98 6.57
C CYS A 65 -10.60 -16.28 7.02
N ASP A 66 -9.53 -16.19 7.81
CA ASP A 66 -8.79 -17.36 8.31
C ASP A 66 -9.68 -18.24 9.19
N ALA A 67 -10.49 -17.64 10.08
CA ALA A 67 -11.45 -18.37 10.89
C ALA A 67 -12.50 -19.11 10.03
N ALA A 68 -13.02 -18.45 8.99
CA ALA A 68 -13.96 -19.09 8.07
C ALA A 68 -13.32 -20.26 7.30
N ILE A 69 -12.06 -20.12 6.88
CA ILE A 69 -11.30 -21.19 6.21
C ILE A 69 -11.08 -22.38 7.15
N GLU A 70 -10.77 -22.13 8.43
CA GLU A 70 -10.59 -23.18 9.43
C GLU A 70 -11.89 -23.97 9.63
N ASP A 71 -13.02 -23.28 9.79
CA ASP A 71 -14.34 -23.90 9.93
C ASP A 71 -14.69 -24.77 8.71
N ILE A 72 -14.48 -24.25 7.50
CA ILE A 72 -14.71 -25.00 6.25
C ILE A 72 -13.82 -26.23 6.19
N SER A 73 -12.53 -26.07 6.48
CA SER A 73 -11.55 -27.17 6.46
C SER A 73 -11.91 -28.28 7.46
N ALA A 74 -12.45 -27.92 8.63
CA ALA A 74 -12.92 -28.88 9.63
C ALA A 74 -14.15 -29.67 9.15
N LEU A 75 -15.03 -29.04 8.37
CA LEU A 75 -16.19 -29.72 7.77
C LEU A 75 -15.79 -30.68 6.65
N GLU A 76 -14.81 -30.32 5.82
CA GLU A 76 -14.31 -31.19 4.75
C GLU A 76 -13.64 -32.46 5.29
N LYS A 77 -12.85 -32.33 6.36
CA LYS A 77 -12.21 -33.48 7.04
C LYS A 77 -13.22 -34.47 7.63
N LYS A 78 -14.42 -34.02 8.02
CA LYS A 78 -15.48 -34.90 8.55
C LYS A 78 -16.22 -35.68 7.45
N LYS A 79 -16.08 -35.28 6.19
CA LYS A 79 -16.72 -35.94 5.04
C LYS A 79 -15.81 -36.99 4.37
N SER A 80 -14.51 -37.00 4.72
CA SER A 80 -13.54 -38.02 4.30
C SER A 80 -13.47 -39.14 5.34
#